data_AF-A0A8J2Q2V9-F1
#
_entry.id   AF-A0A8J2Q2V9-F1
#
_cell.length_a   1.000
_cell.length_b   1.000
_cell.length_c   1.000
_cell.angle_alpha   90.00
_cell.angle_beta   90.00
_cell.angle_gamma   90.00
#
_symmetry.space_group_name_H-M   'P 1'
#
loop_
_entity.id
_entity.type
_entity.pdbx_description
1 polymer ?
#
loop_
_entity_poly.entity_id
_entity_poly.type
_entity_poly.pdbx_seq_one_letter_code
_entity_poly.pdbx_strand_id
1 'polypeptide(L)'
;MPGYVQLAPPSIDGLVATCLVASGILNASICGISLTIFLGQLTYLLFRNETTLESSSVQFCCTNSDNRHAIYISYDLGSIWHNFCSIFGYNPLLWFLPIHTTYGNGCYFKGVNLKIRHRKKMK
;
A
#
# COMPACT_ATOMS: atom_id res chain seq x y z
N MET A 1 -7.70 -65.02 8.10
CA MET A 1 -7.63 -64.15 6.91
C MET A 1 -8.19 -62.80 7.28
N PRO A 2 -7.46 -61.68 7.16
CA PRO A 2 -8.01 -60.37 7.46
C PRO A 2 -8.94 -59.96 6.31
N GLY A 3 -10.22 -59.73 6.63
CA GLY A 3 -11.22 -59.29 5.68
C GLY A 3 -10.96 -57.84 5.28
N TYR A 4 -10.76 -57.60 3.99
CA TYR A 4 -10.69 -56.26 3.41
C TYR A 4 -12.10 -55.68 3.49
N VAL A 5 -12.31 -54.75 4.42
CA VAL A 5 -13.55 -53.96 4.48
C VAL A 5 -13.52 -53.03 3.26
N GLN A 6 -14.36 -53.34 2.27
CA GLN A 6 -14.53 -52.50 1.09
C GLN A 6 -15.18 -51.19 1.52
N LEU A 7 -14.36 -50.15 1.69
CA LEU A 7 -14.81 -48.80 1.98
C LEU A 7 -15.60 -48.30 0.77
N ALA A 8 -16.89 -48.01 0.95
CA ALA A 8 -17.74 -47.51 -0.12
C ALA A 8 -17.12 -46.23 -0.73
N PRO A 9 -17.12 -46.08 -2.07
CA PRO A 9 -16.55 -44.90 -2.70
C PRO A 9 -17.26 -43.64 -2.20
N PRO A 10 -16.52 -42.54 -1.94
CA PRO A 10 -17.12 -41.31 -1.47
C PRO A 10 -18.15 -40.79 -2.49
N SER A 11 -19.30 -40.31 -2.01
CA SER A 11 -20.35 -39.76 -2.88
C SER A 11 -19.79 -38.61 -3.73
N ILE A 12 -20.02 -38.64 -5.04
CA ILE A 12 -19.54 -37.61 -5.97
C ILE A 12 -20.08 -36.22 -5.57
N ASP A 13 -21.32 -36.13 -5.08
CA ASP A 13 -21.91 -34.86 -4.64
C ASP A 13 -21.17 -34.25 -3.43
N GLY A 14 -20.81 -35.09 -2.45
CA GLY A 14 -20.01 -34.68 -1.30
C GLY A 14 -18.58 -34.26 -1.68
N LEU A 15 -17.99 -34.93 -2.68
CA LEU A 15 -16.69 -34.56 -3.22
C LEU A 15 -16.74 -33.19 -3.90
N VAL A 16 -17.72 -32.97 -4.79
CA VAL A 16 -17.92 -31.69 -5.49
C VAL A 16 -18.17 -30.55 -4.51
N ALA A 17 -19.03 -30.75 -3.51
CA ALA A 17 -19.29 -29.75 -2.48
C ALA A 17 -18.02 -29.40 -1.69
N THR A 18 -17.24 -30.41 -1.28
CA THR A 18 -15.98 -30.19 -0.55
C THR A 18 -14.94 -29.45 -1.42
N CYS A 19 -14.83 -29.81 -2.70
CA CYS A 19 -13.95 -29.12 -3.65
C CYS A 19 -14.36 -27.65 -3.86
N LEU A 20 -15.66 -27.36 -3.95
CA LEU A 20 -16.17 -26.00 -4.15
C LEU A 20 -15.89 -25.12 -2.92
N VAL A 21 -16.13 -25.65 -1.72
CA VAL A 21 -15.79 -24.96 -0.46
C VAL A 21 -14.28 -24.73 -0.36
N ALA A 22 -13.47 -25.75 -0.63
CA ALA A 22 -12.01 -25.62 -0.60
C ALA A 22 -11.51 -24.56 -1.61
N SER A 23 -12.05 -24.56 -2.83
CA SER A 23 -11.71 -23.55 -3.84
C SER A 23 -12.12 -22.13 -3.41
N GLY A 24 -13.31 -21.98 -2.82
CA GLY A 24 -13.77 -20.70 -2.29
C GLY A 24 -12.85 -20.15 -1.19
N ILE A 25 -12.44 -21.00 -0.24
CA ILE A 25 -11.53 -20.62 0.85
C ILE A 25 -10.16 -20.21 0.30
N LEU A 26 -9.62 -21.00 -0.64
CA LEU A 26 -8.32 -20.69 -1.25
C LEU A 26 -8.37 -19.35 -2.00
N ASN A 27 -9.39 -19.12 -2.83
CA ASN A 27 -9.54 -17.86 -3.55
C ASN A 27 -9.68 -16.67 -2.60
N ALA A 28 -10.54 -16.79 -1.58
CA ALA A 28 -10.72 -15.74 -0.57
C ALA A 28 -9.40 -15.43 0.16
N SER A 29 -8.62 -16.46 0.51
CA SER A 29 -7.33 -16.27 1.18
C SER A 29 -6.31 -15.56 0.29
N ILE A 30 -6.19 -15.95 -0.98
CA ILE A 30 -5.27 -15.33 -1.94
C ILE A 30 -5.64 -13.87 -2.15
N CYS A 31 -6.93 -13.59 -2.39
CA CYS A 31 -7.43 -12.22 -2.52
C CYS A 31 -7.17 -11.41 -1.26
N GLY A 32 -7.46 -11.97 -0.08
CA GLY A 32 -7.25 -11.30 1.21
C GLY A 32 -5.78 -10.95 1.46
N ILE A 33 -4.86 -11.88 1.21
CA ILE A 33 -3.41 -11.64 1.35
C ILE A 33 -2.95 -10.55 0.38
N SER A 34 -3.38 -10.64 -0.89
CA SER A 34 -3.02 -9.66 -1.92
C SER A 34 -3.51 -8.25 -1.56
N LEU A 35 -4.78 -8.13 -1.17
CA LEU A 35 -5.37 -6.87 -0.71
C LEU A 35 -4.66 -6.32 0.53
N THR A 36 -4.28 -7.17 1.48
CA THR A 36 -3.59 -6.75 2.70
C THR A 36 -2.22 -6.15 2.39
N ILE A 37 -1.43 -6.80 1.53
CA ILE A 37 -0.12 -6.30 1.12
C ILE A 37 -0.27 -4.96 0.38
N PHE A 38 -1.21 -4.91 -0.57
CA PHE A 38 -1.46 -3.71 -1.36
C PHE A 38 -1.92 -2.53 -0.49
N LEU A 39 -2.88 -2.76 0.41
CA LEU A 39 -3.36 -1.76 1.35
C LEU A 39 -2.26 -1.31 2.30
N GLY A 40 -1.41 -2.23 2.76
CA GLY A 40 -0.25 -1.92 3.58
C GLY A 40 0.74 -0.99 2.87
N GLN A 41 1.01 -1.24 1.59
CA GLN A 41 1.84 -0.36 0.77
C GLN A 41 1.20 1.02 0.62
N LEU A 42 -0.08 1.10 0.25
CA LEU A 42 -0.79 2.38 0.14
C LEU A 42 -0.79 3.16 1.47
N THR A 43 -0.99 2.47 2.59
CA THR A 43 -0.96 3.08 3.92
C THR A 43 0.44 3.57 4.28
N TYR A 44 1.48 2.83 3.92
CA TYR A 44 2.87 3.27 4.10
C TYR A 44 3.18 4.54 3.31
N LEU A 45 2.73 4.61 2.05
CA LEU A 45 2.87 5.80 1.20
C LEU A 45 2.07 7.00 1.74
N LEU A 46 0.84 6.73 2.21
CA LEU A 46 -0.04 7.72 2.85
C LEU A 46 0.65 8.39 4.05
N PHE A 47 1.29 7.60 4.91
CA PHE A 47 1.99 8.12 6.08
C PHE A 47 3.22 8.98 5.74
N ARG A 48 3.77 8.84 4.55
CA ARG A 48 4.88 9.68 4.04
C ARG A 48 4.38 10.85 3.19
N ASN A 49 3.07 10.95 2.98
CA ASN A 49 2.44 11.88 2.04
C ASN A 49 3.10 11.82 0.64
N GLU A 50 3.52 10.62 0.23
CA GLU A 50 4.15 10.35 -1.05
C GLU A 50 3.17 9.63 -1.97
N THR A 51 3.10 10.03 -3.24
CA THR A 51 2.35 9.26 -4.23
C THR A 51 3.20 8.08 -4.74
N THR A 52 2.55 7.05 -5.29
CA THR A 52 3.26 5.91 -5.90
C THR A 52 4.24 6.36 -7.00
N LEU A 53 3.92 7.44 -7.70
CA LEU A 53 4.82 8.03 -8.67
C LEU A 53 6.03 8.67 -8.01
N GLU A 54 5.86 9.41 -6.90
CA GLU A 54 7.00 10.00 -6.17
C GLU A 54 7.94 8.92 -5.58
N SER A 55 7.41 7.78 -5.13
CA SER A 55 8.23 6.68 -4.61
C SER A 55 9.03 5.96 -5.71
N SER A 56 8.47 5.85 -6.93
CA SER A 56 9.11 5.18 -8.07
C SER A 56 9.96 6.12 -8.95
N SER A 57 9.68 7.42 -8.94
CA SER A 57 10.36 8.43 -9.77
C SER A 57 11.72 8.89 -9.22
N VAL A 58 12.07 8.57 -7.97
CA VAL A 58 13.38 8.88 -7.35
C VAL A 58 14.55 8.35 -8.19
N GLN A 59 14.33 7.36 -9.05
CA GLN A 59 15.38 6.76 -9.87
C GLN A 59 15.59 7.39 -11.26
N PHE A 60 14.65 8.18 -11.78
CA PHE A 60 14.71 8.66 -13.17
C PHE A 60 15.16 10.12 -13.35
N CYS A 61 15.04 10.98 -12.33
CA CYS A 61 15.38 12.40 -12.48
C CYS A 61 16.88 12.71 -12.31
N CYS A 62 17.68 11.77 -11.80
CA CYS A 62 19.09 12.04 -11.42
C CYS A 62 20.13 11.33 -12.30
N THR A 63 19.75 10.68 -13.40
CA THR A 63 20.71 9.96 -14.26
C THR A 63 21.29 10.79 -15.41
N ASN A 64 20.99 12.09 -15.51
CA ASN A 64 21.61 12.91 -16.53
C ASN A 64 21.76 14.38 -16.14
N SER A 65 22.95 14.93 -16.45
CA SER A 65 23.38 16.33 -16.32
C SER A 65 23.99 16.74 -14.98
N ASP A 66 25.32 16.82 -15.03
CA ASP A 66 26.18 17.81 -14.36
C ASP A 66 25.48 18.98 -13.63
N ASN A 67 25.92 19.21 -12.39
CA ASN A 67 25.94 20.50 -11.70
C ASN A 67 24.61 21.23 -11.40
N ARG A 68 23.49 20.53 -11.20
CA ARG A 68 22.31 21.18 -10.61
C ARG A 68 21.80 20.43 -9.40
N HIS A 69 21.72 21.15 -8.29
CA HIS A 69 21.10 20.75 -7.03
C HIS A 69 19.86 19.89 -7.28
N ALA A 70 19.94 18.59 -6.98
CA ALA A 70 18.76 17.74 -6.90
C ALA A 70 17.88 18.30 -5.77
N ILE A 71 16.85 19.06 -6.13
CA ILE A 71 15.86 19.54 -5.19
C ILE A 71 14.91 18.37 -4.95
N TYR A 72 15.13 17.65 -3.86
CA TYR A 72 14.16 16.69 -3.36
C TYR A 72 13.06 17.47 -2.65
N ILE A 73 11.90 17.59 -3.31
CA ILE A 73 10.70 18.20 -2.72
C ILE A 73 9.99 17.09 -1.96
N SER A 74 9.98 17.18 -0.63
CA SER A 74 9.19 16.28 0.19
C SER A 74 7.90 16.99 0.60
N TYR A 75 6.77 16.30 0.43
CA TYR A 75 5.46 16.76 0.87
C TYR A 75 5.11 16.27 2.29
N ASP A 76 6.06 15.62 2.97
CA ASP A 76 5.90 15.21 4.35
C ASP A 76 5.72 16.42 5.26
N LEU A 77 4.59 16.48 5.97
CA LEU A 77 4.30 17.53 6.95
C LEU A 77 5.07 17.32 8.28
N GLY A 78 5.95 16.30 8.35
CA GLY A 78 6.85 16.02 9.46
C GLY A 78 6.23 15.18 10.57
N SER A 79 4.96 14.81 10.44
CA SER A 79 4.28 13.88 11.36
C SER A 79 3.31 13.01 10.59
N ILE A 80 3.37 11.71 10.84
CA ILE A 80 2.48 10.67 10.29
C ILE A 80 1.01 11.06 10.48
N TRP A 81 0.68 11.61 11.65
CA TRP A 81 -0.68 12.05 11.97
C TRP A 81 -1.12 13.23 11.11
N HIS A 82 -0.23 14.17 10.85
CA HIS A 82 -0.54 15.33 10.01
C HIS A 82 -0.75 14.91 8.56
N ASN A 83 0.07 13.99 8.05
CA ASN A 83 -0.09 13.43 6.70
C ASN A 83 -1.43 12.68 6.57
N PHE A 84 -1.77 11.86 7.56
CA PHE A 84 -3.05 11.16 7.60
C PHE A 84 -4.26 12.12 7.63
N CYS A 85 -4.25 13.09 8.56
CA CYS A 85 -5.31 14.10 8.66
C CYS A 85 -5.38 15.02 7.44
N SER A 86 -4.30 15.15 6.67
CA SER A 86 -4.32 15.93 5.44
C SER A 86 -5.23 15.29 4.38
N ILE A 87 -5.25 13.96 4.31
CA ILE A 87 -6.03 13.21 3.31
C ILE A 87 -7.44 12.91 3.82
N PHE A 88 -7.55 12.38 5.05
CA PHE A 88 -8.83 11.96 5.64
C PHE A 88 -9.55 13.07 6.42
N GLY A 89 -8.90 14.21 6.66
CA GLY A 89 -9.42 15.26 7.54
C GLY A 89 -9.32 14.89 9.02
N TYR A 90 -9.67 15.84 9.89
CA TYR A 90 -9.64 15.66 11.35
C TYR A 90 -10.86 14.93 11.92
N ASN A 91 -11.91 14.73 11.12
CA ASN A 91 -13.18 14.16 11.56
C ASN A 91 -13.20 12.64 11.35
N PRO A 92 -13.09 11.82 12.41
CA PRO A 92 -13.00 10.36 12.29
C PRO A 92 -14.28 9.72 11.71
N LEU A 93 -15.44 10.38 11.87
CA LEU A 93 -16.71 9.91 11.33
C LEU A 93 -16.73 9.92 9.80
N LEU A 94 -15.92 10.76 9.15
CA LEU A 94 -15.89 10.89 7.69
C LEU A 94 -14.86 9.97 7.03
N TRP A 95 -13.97 9.34 7.80
CA TRP A 95 -12.87 8.53 7.24
C TRP A 95 -13.34 7.29 6.49
N PHE A 96 -14.48 6.73 6.88
CA PHE A 96 -15.08 5.56 6.24
C PHE A 96 -16.17 5.92 5.23
N LEU A 97 -16.50 7.20 5.09
CA LEU A 97 -17.45 7.65 4.08
C LEU A 97 -16.69 8.08 2.83
N PRO A 98 -17.17 7.75 1.61
CA PRO A 98 -16.58 8.20 0.36
C PRO A 98 -16.92 9.68 0.09
N ILE A 99 -16.62 10.54 1.06
CA ILE A 99 -16.83 11.99 1.00
C ILE A 99 -15.46 12.64 0.89
N HIS A 100 -15.32 13.58 -0.03
CA HIS A 100 -14.07 14.30 -0.21
C HIS A 100 -13.77 15.20 0.99
N THR A 101 -12.79 14.80 1.79
CA THR A 101 -12.30 15.54 2.98
C THR A 101 -10.87 16.04 2.85
N THR A 102 -10.24 15.83 1.69
CA THR A 102 -8.85 16.16 1.43
C THR A 102 -8.61 17.66 1.56
N TYR A 103 -7.53 18.04 2.23
CA TYR A 103 -7.13 19.44 2.36
C TYR A 103 -6.60 20.03 1.05
N GLY A 104 -6.80 21.33 0.89
CA GLY A 104 -6.28 22.08 -0.25
C GLY A 104 -7.11 21.92 -1.52
N ASN A 105 -6.58 22.48 -2.60
CA ASN A 105 -7.22 22.61 -3.90
C ASN A 105 -6.54 21.74 -4.98
N GLY A 106 -5.68 20.79 -4.58
CA GLY A 106 -4.95 19.91 -5.49
C GLY A 106 -3.83 20.58 -6.30
N CYS A 107 -3.76 21.92 -6.31
CA CYS A 107 -2.74 22.68 -7.04
C CYS A 107 -1.55 23.10 -6.16
N TYR A 108 -1.77 23.29 -4.85
CA TYR A 108 -0.76 23.78 -3.92
C TYR A 108 -0.71 22.91 -2.67
N PHE A 109 0.41 22.22 -2.47
CA PHE A 109 0.69 21.43 -1.28
C PHE A 109 1.81 22.09 -0.47
N LYS A 110 1.73 21.99 0.86
CA LYS A 110 2.80 22.47 1.76
C LYS A 110 4.01 21.54 1.62
N GLY A 111 4.93 21.87 0.72
CA GLY A 111 6.18 21.13 0.52
C GLY A 111 7.35 21.72 1.31
N VAL A 112 8.20 20.87 1.84
CA VAL A 112 9.47 21.25 2.48
C VAL A 112 10.60 21.06 1.45
N ASN A 113 11.31 22.14 1.13
CA ASN A 113 12.48 22.07 0.24
C ASN A 113 13.67 21.49 1.01
N LEU A 114 13.94 20.19 0.83
CA LEU A 114 15.09 19.55 1.44
C LEU A 114 16.34 19.82 0.59
N LYS A 115 17.11 20.84 0.99
CA LYS A 115 18.43 21.08 0.42
C LYS A 115 19.39 20.00 0.94
N ILE A 116 19.63 18.95 0.16
CA ILE A 116 20.58 17.90 0.49
C ILE A 116 21.99 18.51 0.56
N ARG A 117 22.47 18.80 1.77
CA ARG A 117 23.84 19.22 2.02
C ARG A 117 24.69 17.95 2.11
N HIS A 118 25.36 17.59 1.01
CA HIS A 118 26.35 16.50 1.01
C HIS A 118 27.41 16.78 2.10
N ARG A 119 27.31 16.12 3.26
CA ARG A 119 28.46 16.01 4.16
C ARG A 119 29.40 14.98 3.55
N LYS A 120 30.50 15.45 2.97
CA LYS A 120 31.67 14.59 2.71
C LYS A 120 32.10 13.99 4.05
N LYS A 121 31.91 12.68 4.26
CA LYS A 121 32.64 11.96 5.30
C LYS A 121 34.10 11.94 4.86
N MET A 122 34.95 12.70 5.55
CA MET A 122 36.39 12.52 5.45
C MET A 122 36.74 11.15 6.05
N LYS A 123 37.49 10.37 5.28
CA LYS A 123 38.12 9.11 5.70
C LYS A 123 39.24 9.40 6.70
#